data_AF-A0A959AP33-F1
#
_entry.id   AF-A0A959AP33-F1
#
_cell.length_a   1.000
_cell.length_b   1.000
_cell.length_c   1.000
_cell.angle_alpha   90.00
_cell.angle_beta   90.00
_cell.angle_gamma   90.00
#
_symmetry.space_group_name_H-M   'P 1'
#
loop_
_entity.id
_entity.type
_entity.pdbx_description
1 polymer ?
#
loop_
_entity_poly.entity_id
_entity_poly.type
_entity_poly.pdbx_seq_one_letter_code
_entity_poly.pdbx_strand_id
1 'polypeptide(L)'
;MRRTEKKESIFSSGSRDFIFGRKNFIYMGIGLGLILLGLATMAGGSMPDPNKWEPERIYSFRRITLAPLLMVAGFITVILGIFKKSDAPAASPESGDASPSE
;
A
#
# COMPACT_ATOMS: atom_id res chain seq x y z
N MET A 1 54.23 -8.92 16.37
CA MET A 1 52.87 -8.34 16.37
C MET A 1 52.20 -8.69 15.04
N ARG A 2 51.21 -9.59 15.04
CA ARG A 2 50.44 -9.93 13.83
C ARG A 2 49.31 -8.93 13.69
N ARG A 3 49.35 -8.14 12.62
CA ARG A 3 48.30 -7.18 12.23
C ARG A 3 47.03 -7.98 11.94
N THR A 4 46.02 -7.83 12.79
CA THR A 4 44.68 -8.34 12.53
C THR A 4 44.09 -7.55 11.36
N GLU A 5 44.08 -8.15 10.17
CA GLU A 5 43.24 -7.71 9.05
C GLU A 5 41.77 -7.93 9.42
N LYS A 6 41.07 -6.82 9.67
CA LYS A 6 39.61 -6.78 9.78
C LYS A 6 39.05 -7.09 8.38
N LYS A 7 38.66 -8.35 8.14
CA LYS A 7 37.87 -8.74 6.96
C LYS A 7 36.62 -7.88 6.93
N GLU A 8 36.54 -6.93 6.01
CA GLU A 8 35.31 -6.22 5.72
C GLU A 8 34.29 -7.23 5.16
N SER A 9 33.17 -7.36 5.86
CA SER A 9 32.05 -8.19 5.47
C SER A 9 31.42 -7.60 4.21
N ILE A 10 31.79 -8.14 3.04
CA ILE A 10 31.26 -7.81 1.71
C ILE A 10 29.74 -8.09 1.62
N PHE A 11 29.20 -8.85 2.58
CA PHE A 11 27.77 -8.95 2.81
C PHE A 11 27.30 -7.80 3.72
N SER A 12 27.28 -6.58 3.16
CA SER A 12 26.32 -5.59 3.64
C SER A 12 24.95 -6.13 3.27
N SER A 13 24.24 -6.67 4.26
CA SER A 13 22.81 -6.93 4.15
C SER A 13 22.18 -5.56 3.99
N GLY A 14 22.01 -5.11 2.73
CA GLY A 14 21.43 -3.81 2.42
C GLY A 14 20.17 -3.67 3.23
N SER A 15 20.21 -2.76 4.21
CA SER A 15 19.05 -2.39 4.99
C SER A 15 18.00 -2.03 3.97
N ARG A 16 17.03 -2.92 3.76
CA ARG A 16 15.89 -2.65 2.90
C ARG A 16 15.09 -1.61 3.66
N ASP A 17 15.51 -0.37 3.51
CA ASP A 17 14.78 0.80 3.96
C ASP A 17 13.48 0.75 3.18
N PHE A 18 12.46 0.18 3.83
CA PHE A 18 11.14 0.13 3.27
C PHE A 18 10.71 1.57 3.05
N ILE A 19 10.66 1.97 1.78
CA ILE A 19 10.23 3.31 1.33
C ILE A 19 8.84 3.63 1.93
N PHE A 20 8.05 2.60 2.20
CA PHE A 20 6.76 2.70 2.87
C PHE A 20 6.83 2.07 4.26
N GLY A 21 6.52 2.84 5.30
CA GLY A 21 6.38 2.30 6.66
C GLY A 21 5.29 1.23 6.75
N ARG A 22 5.36 0.37 7.77
CA ARG A 22 4.43 -0.76 7.99
C ARG A 22 2.95 -0.35 7.90
N LYS A 23 2.60 0.83 8.40
CA LYS A 23 1.23 1.37 8.37
C LYS A 23 0.76 1.65 6.93
N ASN A 24 1.64 2.19 6.09
CA ASN A 24 1.35 2.52 4.69
C ASN A 24 1.13 1.25 3.86
N PHE A 25 1.94 0.22 4.13
CA PHE A 25 1.76 -1.10 3.51
C PHE A 25 0.39 -1.72 3.84
N ILE A 26 -0.11 -1.52 5.06
CA ILE A 26 -1.46 -1.98 5.44
C ILE A 26 -2.54 -1.24 4.63
N TYR A 27 -2.42 0.09 4.47
CA TYR A 27 -3.36 0.86 3.64
C TYR A 27 -3.34 0.42 2.16
N MET A 28 -2.16 0.09 1.61
CA MET A 28 -2.04 -0.52 0.27
C MET A 28 -2.83 -1.83 0.17
N GLY A 29 -2.66 -2.72 1.14
CA GLY A 29 -3.37 -4.01 1.15
C GLY A 29 -4.89 -3.85 1.24
N ILE A 30 -5.37 -2.93 2.07
CA ILE A 30 -6.80 -2.63 2.19
C ILE A 30 -7.35 -2.07 0.86
N GLY A 31 -6.64 -1.13 0.24
CA GLY A 31 -7.03 -0.55 -1.03
C GLY A 31 -7.09 -1.60 -2.17
N LEU A 32 -6.11 -2.50 -2.21
CA LEU A 32 -6.11 -3.61 -3.17
C LEU A 32 -7.30 -4.56 -2.94
N GLY A 33 -7.62 -4.88 -1.68
CA GLY A 33 -8.78 -5.69 -1.34
C GLY A 33 -10.10 -5.07 -1.78
N LEU A 34 -10.26 -3.75 -1.64
CA LEU A 34 -11.44 -3.02 -2.10
C LEU A 34 -11.59 -3.05 -3.63
N ILE A 35 -10.49 -2.90 -4.37
CA ILE A 35 -10.50 -2.97 -5.84
C ILE A 35 -10.88 -4.38 -6.29
N LEU A 36 -10.27 -5.41 -5.71
CA LEU A 36 -10.60 -6.81 -6.02
C LEU A 36 -12.06 -7.14 -5.70
N LEU A 37 -12.59 -6.62 -4.59
CA LEU A 37 -14.00 -6.78 -4.24
C LEU A 37 -14.92 -6.07 -5.25
N GLY A 38 -14.57 -4.86 -5.68
CA GLY A 38 -15.28 -4.15 -6.74
C GLY A 38 -15.33 -4.95 -8.05
N LEU A 39 -14.18 -5.46 -8.50
CA LEU A 39 -14.08 -6.29 -9.69
C LEU A 39 -14.87 -7.61 -9.54
N ALA A 40 -14.79 -8.27 -8.38
CA ALA A 40 -15.55 -9.49 -8.11
C ALA A 40 -17.06 -9.27 -8.15
N THR A 41 -17.54 -8.10 -7.68
CA THR A 41 -18.98 -7.77 -7.74
C THR A 41 -19.47 -7.51 -9.17
N MET A 42 -18.60 -7.04 -10.09
CA MET A 42 -18.92 -6.93 -11.52
C MET A 42 -19.01 -8.31 -12.22
N ALA A 43 -18.18 -9.27 -11.82
CA ALA A 43 -18.15 -10.61 -12.44
C ALA A 43 -19.41 -11.46 -12.21
N GLY A 44 -20.26 -11.11 -11.23
CA GLY A 44 -21.45 -11.90 -10.87
C GLY A 44 -22.68 -11.74 -11.79
N GLY A 45 -22.56 -10.98 -12.88
CA GLY A 45 -23.63 -10.57 -13.82
C GLY A 45 -24.35 -11.66 -14.61
N SER A 46 -23.97 -12.93 -14.47
CA SER A 46 -24.36 -13.97 -15.44
C SER A 46 -25.82 -14.41 -15.30
N MET A 47 -26.53 -14.37 -16.41
CA MET A 47 -27.92 -14.81 -16.55
C MET A 47 -27.96 -16.36 -16.58
N PRO A 48 -28.72 -17.04 -15.72
CA PRO A 48 -28.84 -18.50 -15.76
C PRO A 48 -29.58 -19.02 -17.01
N ASP A 49 -30.47 -18.20 -17.60
CA ASP A 49 -31.18 -18.52 -18.85
C ASP A 49 -30.99 -17.39 -19.88
N PRO A 50 -30.29 -17.60 -21.01
CA PRO A 50 -30.05 -16.55 -22.01
C PRO A 50 -31.32 -16.09 -22.75
N ASN A 51 -32.42 -16.83 -22.63
CA ASN A 51 -33.71 -16.52 -23.25
C ASN A 51 -34.71 -15.79 -22.32
N LYS A 52 -34.35 -15.57 -21.04
CA LYS A 52 -35.16 -14.80 -20.09
C LYS A 52 -34.36 -13.62 -19.60
N TRP A 53 -34.78 -12.42 -19.99
CA TRP A 53 -34.20 -11.18 -19.51
C TRP A 53 -34.85 -10.84 -18.15
N GLU A 54 -34.14 -11.05 -17.03
CA GLU A 54 -34.57 -10.53 -15.73
C GLU A 54 -33.85 -9.20 -15.45
N PRO A 55 -34.47 -8.04 -15.79
CA PRO A 55 -33.84 -6.72 -15.67
C PRO A 55 -33.40 -6.40 -14.24
N GLU A 56 -34.04 -6.96 -13.22
CA GLU A 56 -33.72 -6.75 -11.81
C GLU A 56 -32.34 -7.28 -11.39
N ARG A 57 -31.82 -8.32 -12.07
CA ARG A 57 -30.49 -8.90 -11.77
C ARG A 57 -29.36 -8.17 -12.48
N ILE A 58 -29.65 -7.62 -13.66
CA ILE A 58 -28.69 -6.89 -14.51
C ILE A 58 -28.59 -5.42 -14.07
N TYR A 59 -29.74 -4.76 -13.89
CA TYR A 59 -29.85 -3.40 -13.36
C TYR A 59 -29.95 -3.37 -11.83
N SER A 60 -29.31 -4.31 -11.15
CA SER A 60 -29.20 -4.23 -9.70
C SER A 60 -28.29 -3.03 -9.37
N PHE A 61 -28.83 -2.04 -8.65
CA PHE A 61 -28.13 -0.87 -8.13
C PHE A 61 -26.79 -1.24 -7.45
N ARG A 62 -26.74 -2.46 -6.91
CA ARG A 62 -25.55 -3.04 -6.29
C ARG A 62 -24.36 -3.23 -7.22
N ARG A 63 -24.55 -3.37 -8.54
CA ARG A 63 -23.43 -3.59 -9.49
C ARG A 63 -23.09 -2.35 -10.28
N ILE A 64 -24.10 -1.56 -10.65
CA ILE A 64 -23.91 -0.35 -11.44
C ILE A 64 -23.40 0.80 -10.54
N THR A 65 -23.81 0.84 -9.28
CA THR A 65 -23.45 1.94 -8.37
C THR A 65 -22.45 1.50 -7.31
N LEU A 66 -22.69 0.36 -6.64
CA LEU A 66 -21.83 -0.08 -5.55
C LEU A 66 -20.44 -0.53 -6.04
N ALA A 67 -20.36 -1.23 -7.17
CA ALA A 67 -19.07 -1.74 -7.66
C ALA A 67 -18.11 -0.63 -8.09
N PRO A 68 -18.53 0.38 -8.90
CA PRO A 68 -17.66 1.52 -9.20
C PRO A 68 -17.31 2.33 -7.95
N LEU A 69 -18.26 2.51 -7.03
CA LEU A 69 -18.02 3.24 -5.78
C LEU A 69 -16.95 2.56 -4.93
N LEU A 70 -16.99 1.23 -4.80
CA LEU A 70 -15.97 0.44 -4.11
C LEU A 70 -14.60 0.58 -4.78
N MET A 71 -14.57 0.59 -6.12
CA MET A 71 -13.32 0.76 -6.85
C MET A 71 -12.71 2.15 -6.62
N VAL A 72 -13.53 3.21 -6.68
CA VAL A 72 -13.11 4.59 -6.38
C VAL A 72 -12.62 4.71 -4.93
N ALA A 73 -13.35 4.17 -3.96
CA ALA A 73 -12.93 4.14 -2.56
C ALA A 73 -11.61 3.39 -2.37
N GLY A 74 -11.41 2.28 -3.08
CA GLY A 74 -10.15 1.53 -3.10
C GLY A 74 -8.98 2.37 -3.62
N PHE A 75 -9.15 3.05 -4.76
CA PHE A 75 -8.13 3.95 -5.30
C PHE A 75 -7.81 5.12 -4.36
N ILE A 76 -8.81 5.76 -3.77
CA ILE A 76 -8.60 6.83 -2.77
C ILE A 76 -7.79 6.30 -1.59
N THR A 77 -8.11 5.09 -1.10
CA THR A 77 -7.39 4.46 0.02
C THR A 77 -5.92 4.19 -0.31
N VAL A 78 -5.63 3.71 -1.53
CA VAL A 78 -4.27 3.53 -2.02
C VAL A 78 -3.55 4.89 -2.10
N ILE A 79 -4.16 5.90 -2.74
CA ILE A 79 -3.55 7.23 -2.85
C ILE A 79 -3.20 7.77 -1.45
N LEU A 80 -4.15 7.73 -0.50
CA LEU A 80 -3.89 8.15 0.87
C LEU A 80 -2.78 7.32 1.52
N GLY A 81 -2.71 6.01 1.30
CA GLY A 81 -1.64 5.15 1.83
C GLY A 81 -0.25 5.47 1.29
N ILE A 82 -0.13 5.87 0.02
CA ILE A 82 1.14 6.30 -0.59
C ILE A 82 1.56 7.67 -0.05
N PHE A 83 0.61 8.63 -0.01
CA PHE A 83 0.89 10.00 0.43
C PHE A 83 1.04 10.14 1.94
N LYS A 84 0.59 9.16 2.73
CA LYS A 84 0.82 9.09 4.16
C LYS A 84 2.33 9.01 4.40
N LYS A 85 2.96 10.13 4.74
CA LYS A 85 4.37 10.13 5.17
C LYS A 85 4.50 9.17 6.35
N SER A 86 5.16 8.04 6.13
CA SER A 86 5.76 7.30 7.23
C SER A 86 6.93 8.15 7.66
N ASP A 87 6.87 8.70 8.87
CA ASP A 87 7.96 9.44 9.47
C ASP A 87 9.26 8.67 9.20
N ALA A 88 10.06 9.20 8.28
CA ALA A 88 11.43 8.80 8.16
C ALA A 88 12.03 9.05 9.54
N PRO A 89 12.78 8.09 10.13
CA PRO A 89 13.44 8.33 11.39
C PRO A 89 14.24 9.61 11.19
N ALA A 90 13.86 10.62 11.97
CA ALA A 90 14.41 11.95 11.93
C ALA A 90 15.92 11.82 11.74
N ALA A 91 16.47 12.51 10.74
CA ALA A 91 17.88 12.80 10.70
C ALA A 91 18.28 13.18 12.13
N SER A 92 19.07 12.30 12.75
CA SER A 92 19.44 12.43 14.15
C SER A 92 19.89 13.87 14.36
N PRO A 93 19.33 14.60 15.34
CA PRO A 93 19.89 15.88 15.67
C PRO A 93 21.33 15.58 16.07
N GLU A 94 22.26 16.04 15.25
CA GLU A 94 23.68 16.03 15.56
C GLU A 94 23.84 16.87 16.82
N SER A 95 23.77 16.17 17.95
CA SER A 95 24.02 16.68 19.29
C SER A 95 25.48 16.33 19.57
N GLY A 96 26.35 17.22 19.11
CA GLY A 96 27.68 17.45 19.64
C GLY A 96 27.82 18.97 19.79
N ASP A 97 27.31 19.52 20.89
CA ASP A 97 28.15 19.89 22.04
C ASP A 97 29.31 20.82 21.66
N ALA A 98 29.06 22.10 21.94
CA ALA A 98 29.92 23.00 22.69
C ALA A 98 31.45 22.91 22.49
N SER A 99 32.01 23.96 21.87
CA SER A 99 32.99 24.81 22.55
C SER A 99 33.17 26.14 21.79
N PRO A 100 32.85 27.30 22.41
CA PRO A 100 33.50 28.56 22.06
C PRO A 100 34.93 28.49 22.60
N SER A 101 35.90 28.29 21.72
CA SER A 101 37.31 28.48 22.07
C SER A 101 38.11 28.89 20.83
N GLU A 102 38.72 30.06 20.98
CA GLU A 102 39.64 30.83 20.12
C GLU A 102 39.04 31.75 19.05
#